data_AF-A0A542ZZT6-F1
#
_entry.id   AF-A0A542ZZT6-F1
#
_cell.length_a   1.000
_cell.length_b   1.000
_cell.length_c   1.000
_cell.angle_alpha   90.00
_cell.angle_beta   90.00
_cell.angle_gamma   90.00
#
_symmetry.space_group_name_H-M   'P 1'
#
loop_
_entity.id
_entity.type
_entity.pdbx_description
1 polymer ?
#
loop_
_entity_poly.entity_id
_entity_poly.type
_entity_poly.pdbx_seq_one_letter_code
_entity_poly.pdbx_strand_id
1 'polypeptide(L)'
;MTHETQDVRTESDRAENGGCTEARIESIYQYLDGALDSADLAEVRAHIDGCPECQSEHDLELIIRDVVKRSCDEKAPRSLKDKILHRISELKTTG
;
A
#
# COMPACT_ATOMS: atom_id res chain seq x y z
N MET A 1 -16.36 17.98 -36.39
CA MET A 1 -17.25 16.86 -36.74
C MET A 1 -16.36 15.86 -37.45
N THR A 2 -15.81 14.83 -36.82
CA THR A 2 -16.41 13.66 -36.13
C THR A 2 -15.51 13.27 -34.94
N HIS A 3 -16.02 13.20 -33.70
CA HIS A 3 -16.57 12.00 -33.03
C HIS A 3 -15.73 10.71 -33.17
N GLU A 4 -15.07 10.38 -32.05
CA GLU A 4 -15.01 9.07 -31.35
C GLU A 4 -14.46 7.83 -32.06
N THR A 5 -13.47 7.19 -31.43
CA THR A 5 -13.44 5.77 -30.97
C THR A 5 -12.15 5.63 -30.13
N GLN A 6 -12.17 5.72 -28.81
CA GLN A 6 -12.46 4.67 -27.81
C GLN A 6 -11.40 3.55 -27.77
N ASP A 7 -10.81 3.41 -26.58
CA ASP A 7 -10.21 2.21 -25.96
C ASP A 7 -9.20 1.38 -26.78
N VAL A 8 -7.92 1.54 -26.46
CA VAL A 8 -7.03 0.39 -26.33
C VAL A 8 -6.37 0.50 -24.96
N ARG A 9 -7.02 -0.09 -23.95
CA ARG A 9 -6.27 -0.71 -22.86
C ARG A 9 -5.30 -1.69 -23.51
N THR A 10 -4.02 -1.33 -23.60
CA THR A 10 -3.01 -2.27 -24.08
C THR A 10 -2.82 -3.33 -23.00
N GLU A 11 -3.53 -4.45 -23.15
CA GLU A 11 -3.41 -5.65 -22.33
C GLU A 11 -2.08 -6.41 -22.59
N SER A 12 -1.13 -5.76 -23.27
CA SER A 12 0.06 -6.38 -23.87
C SER A 12 1.40 -5.87 -23.33
N ASP A 13 1.40 -5.11 -22.23
CA ASP A 13 2.62 -4.69 -21.51
C ASP A 13 2.81 -5.44 -20.18
N ARG A 14 2.23 -6.64 -20.05
CA ARG A 14 2.30 -7.46 -18.82
C ARG A 14 3.50 -8.41 -18.74
N ALA A 15 4.35 -8.51 -19.76
CA ALA A 15 5.26 -9.66 -19.89
C ALA A 15 6.73 -9.36 -20.21
N GLU A 16 7.21 -8.11 -20.09
CA GLU A 16 8.61 -7.78 -20.41
C GLU A 16 9.34 -7.14 -19.21
N ASN A 17 9.11 -7.66 -18.00
CA ASN A 17 10.00 -7.65 -16.81
C ASN A 17 9.29 -8.33 -15.61
N GLY A 18 8.70 -9.52 -15.80
CA GLY A 18 8.05 -10.27 -14.71
C GLY A 18 6.88 -9.55 -13.97
N GLY A 19 6.38 -8.43 -14.49
CA GLY A 19 5.36 -7.59 -13.84
C GLY A 19 5.89 -6.54 -12.87
N CYS A 20 7.21 -6.36 -12.75
CA CYS A 20 7.85 -5.37 -11.88
C CYS A 20 7.87 -3.99 -12.64
N THR A 21 6.69 -3.35 -12.81
CA THR A 21 6.47 -2.07 -13.52
C THR A 21 6.45 -0.86 -12.58
N GLU A 22 6.46 0.39 -13.09
CA GLU A 22 6.28 1.58 -12.24
C GLU A 22 4.96 1.55 -11.46
N ALA A 23 3.88 1.08 -12.08
CA ALA A 23 2.59 0.85 -11.41
C ALA A 23 2.70 -0.19 -10.28
N ARG A 24 3.65 -1.13 -10.39
CA ARG A 24 3.91 -2.12 -9.33
C ARG A 24 4.58 -1.49 -8.12
N ILE A 25 5.51 -0.56 -8.33
CA ILE A 25 6.14 0.21 -7.24
C ILE A 25 5.07 1.04 -6.51
N GLU A 26 4.16 1.68 -7.24
CA GLU A 26 3.02 2.38 -6.63
C GLU A 26 2.14 1.44 -5.79
N SER A 27 1.92 0.21 -6.25
CA SER A 27 1.17 -0.81 -5.51
C SER A 27 1.89 -1.25 -4.23
N ILE A 28 3.23 -1.24 -4.19
CA ILE A 28 4.01 -1.50 -2.97
C ILE A 28 3.78 -0.40 -1.94
N TYR A 29 3.73 0.87 -2.34
CA TYR A 29 3.40 1.97 -1.43
C TYR A 29 1.99 1.84 -0.88
N GLN A 30 1.00 1.57 -1.74
CA GLN A 30 -0.37 1.34 -1.32
C GLN A 30 -0.50 0.12 -0.38
N TYR A 31 0.28 -0.95 -0.63
CA TYR A 31 0.36 -2.11 0.25
C TYR A 31 0.89 -1.73 1.64
N LEU A 32 1.99 -0.96 1.71
CA LEU A 32 2.59 -0.50 2.96
C LEU A 32 1.71 0.49 3.74
N ASP A 33 0.87 1.24 3.04
CA ASP A 33 -0.13 2.13 3.63
C ASP A 33 -1.42 1.42 4.04
N GLY A 34 -1.60 0.16 3.65
CA GLY A 34 -2.84 -0.59 3.87
C GLY A 34 -4.01 -0.04 3.06
N ALA A 35 -3.73 0.60 1.93
CA ALA A 35 -4.70 1.26 1.05
C ALA A 35 -5.21 0.36 -0.08
N LEU A 36 -4.76 -0.90 -0.14
CA LEU A 36 -5.24 -1.88 -1.12
C LEU A 36 -6.51 -2.59 -0.65
N ASP A 37 -7.33 -3.02 -1.61
CA ASP A 37 -8.42 -3.95 -1.32
C ASP A 37 -7.89 -5.37 -1.04
N SER A 38 -8.77 -6.26 -0.61
CA SER A 38 -8.37 -7.62 -0.21
C SER A 38 -7.83 -8.47 -1.36
N ALA A 39 -8.27 -8.22 -2.60
CA ALA A 39 -7.83 -8.99 -3.76
C ALA A 39 -6.42 -8.55 -4.17
N ASP A 40 -6.22 -7.23 -4.25
CA ASP A 40 -4.94 -6.62 -4.65
C ASP A 40 -3.84 -6.87 -3.61
N LEU A 41 -4.19 -6.89 -2.32
CA LEU A 41 -3.24 -7.14 -1.23
C LEU A 41 -2.53 -8.49 -1.40
N ALA A 42 -3.28 -9.55 -1.71
CA ALA A 42 -2.72 -10.89 -1.87
C ALA A 42 -1.82 -10.98 -3.10
N GLU A 43 -2.22 -10.34 -4.21
CA GLU A 43 -1.44 -10.32 -5.45
C GLU A 43 -0.13 -9.55 -5.29
N VAL A 44 -0.17 -8.36 -4.69
CA VAL A 44 1.03 -7.54 -4.44
C VAL A 44 2.00 -8.29 -3.54
N ARG A 45 1.50 -8.89 -2.46
CA ARG A 45 2.33 -9.67 -1.54
C ARG A 45 3.00 -10.86 -2.20
N ALA A 46 2.25 -11.68 -2.95
CA ALA A 46 2.81 -12.86 -3.60
C ALA A 46 3.94 -12.52 -4.56
N HIS A 47 3.87 -11.35 -5.20
CA HIS A 47 4.91 -10.88 -6.10
C HIS A 47 6.11 -10.26 -5.38
N ILE A 48 5.91 -9.49 -4.30
CA ILE A 48 7.02 -9.08 -3.45
C ILE A 48 7.76 -10.34 -3.00
N ASP A 49 7.06 -11.37 -2.54
CA ASP A 49 7.68 -12.63 -2.10
C ASP A 49 8.40 -13.40 -3.24
N GLY A 50 8.11 -13.10 -4.51
CA GLY A 50 8.65 -13.80 -5.69
C GLY A 50 9.56 -12.99 -6.65
N CYS A 51 9.61 -11.66 -6.57
CA CYS A 51 10.44 -10.77 -7.40
C CYS A 51 11.52 -10.12 -6.50
N PRO A 52 12.80 -10.56 -6.58
CA PRO A 52 13.89 -9.99 -5.76
C PRO A 52 14.07 -8.47 -5.91
N GLU A 53 13.78 -7.94 -7.10
CA GLU A 53 13.78 -6.49 -7.37
C GLU A 53 12.71 -5.79 -6.51
N CYS A 54 11.46 -6.28 -6.54
CA CYS A 54 10.39 -5.73 -5.70
C CYS A 54 10.62 -5.94 -4.19
N GLN A 55 11.33 -7.00 -3.77
CA GLN A 55 11.76 -7.13 -2.37
C GLN A 55 12.72 -6.01 -1.98
N SER A 56 13.71 -5.73 -2.83
CA SER A 56 14.67 -4.66 -2.59
C SER A 56 13.98 -3.29 -2.48
N GLU A 57 13.02 -3.00 -3.36
CA GLU A 57 12.23 -1.76 -3.31
C GLU A 57 11.36 -1.68 -2.05
N HIS A 58 10.68 -2.76 -1.69
CA HIS A 58 9.89 -2.84 -0.46
C HIS A 58 10.75 -2.61 0.79
N ASP A 59 11.92 -3.24 0.86
CA ASP A 59 12.83 -3.11 2.00
C ASP A 59 13.43 -1.71 2.09
N LEU A 60 13.77 -1.09 0.95
CA LEU A 60 14.22 0.29 0.89
C LEU A 60 13.14 1.24 1.45
N GLU A 61 11.90 1.07 1.04
CA GLU A 61 10.79 1.90 1.53
C GLU A 61 10.56 1.72 3.03
N LEU A 62 10.69 0.50 3.57
CA LEU A 62 10.62 0.26 5.01
C LEU A 62 11.70 1.05 5.78
N ILE A 63 12.92 1.10 5.24
CA ILE A 63 14.02 1.88 5.83
C ILE A 63 13.68 3.38 5.82
N ILE A 64 13.17 3.89 4.69
CA ILE A 64 12.78 5.30 4.56
C ILE A 64 11.68 5.65 5.58
N ARG A 65 10.63 4.84 5.67
CA ARG A 65 9.52 5.04 6.63
C ARG A 65 10.01 5.04 8.07
N ASP A 66 10.93 4.15 8.42
CA ASP A 66 11.52 4.10 9.74
C ASP A 66 12.36 5.36 10.06
N VAL A 67 13.15 5.86 9.11
CA VAL A 67 13.91 7.12 9.26
C VAL A 67 12.95 8.32 9.44
N VAL A 68 11.92 8.42 8.61
CA VAL A 68 10.89 9.48 8.71
C VAL A 68 10.21 9.43 10.08
N LYS A 69 9.80 8.23 10.52
CA LYS A 69 9.13 8.04 11.80
C LYS A 69 10.01 8.42 12.99
N ARG A 70 11.31 8.12 12.95
CA ARG A 70 12.27 8.52 14.01
C ARG A 70 12.53 10.03 14.03
N SER A 71 12.44 10.67 12.87
CA SER A 71 12.65 12.12 12.74
C SER A 71 11.42 12.95 13.11
N CYS A 72 10.24 12.32 13.22
CA CYS A 72 8.99 12.98 13.61
C CYS A 72 8.70 12.82 15.10
N ASP A 73 8.77 13.92 15.85
CA ASP A 73 8.46 13.97 17.29
C ASP A 73 7.00 14.31 17.61
N GLU A 74 6.13 14.48 16.59
CA GLU A 74 4.73 14.82 16.80
C GLU A 74 3.98 13.66 17.49
N LYS A 75 3.51 13.92 18.71
CA LYS A 75 2.71 12.95 19.47
C LYS A 75 1.23 13.32 19.38
N ALA A 76 0.41 12.33 19.04
CA ALA A 76 -1.04 12.49 19.09
C ALA A 76 -1.49 12.98 20.49
N PRO A 77 -2.45 13.93 20.57
CA PRO A 77 -2.97 14.41 21.84
C PRO A 77 -3.53 13.26 22.70
N ARG A 78 -3.23 13.29 24.01
CA ARG A 78 -3.70 12.25 24.97
C ARG A 78 -5.22 12.06 24.91
N SER A 79 -5.96 13.15 24.80
CA SER A 79 -7.42 13.15 24.71
C SER A 79 -7.94 12.34 23.52
N LEU A 80 -7.24 12.35 22.38
CA LEU A 80 -7.62 11.53 21.22
C LEU A 80 -7.35 10.05 21.49
N LYS A 81 -6.19 9.73 22.07
CA LYS A 81 -5.85 8.35 22.47
C LYS A 81 -6.88 7.77 23.44
N ASP A 82 -7.24 8.53 24.47
CA ASP A 82 -8.20 8.11 25.49
C ASP A 82 -9.58 7.86 24.88
N LYS A 83 -10.05 8.74 23.99
CA LYS A 83 -11.31 8.57 23.24
C LYS A 83 -11.32 7.29 22.40
N ILE A 84 -10.23 7.02 21.68
CA ILE A 84 -10.08 5.81 20.84
C ILE A 84 -10.12 4.56 21.71
N LEU A 85 -9.35 4.53 22.80
CA LEU A 85 -9.29 3.36 23.70
C LEU A 85 -10.64 3.09 24.37
N HIS A 86 -11.33 4.15 24.81
CA HIS A 86 -12.69 4.03 25.34
C HIS A 86 -13.61 3.38 24.31
N ARG A 87 -13.64 3.90 23.08
CA ARG A 87 -14.50 3.36 22.02
C ARG A 87 -14.20 1.90 21.69
N ILE A 88 -12.93 1.51 21.66
CA ILE A 88 -12.53 0.11 21.45
C ILE A 88 -13.04 -0.78 22.59
N SER A 89 -13.00 -0.31 23.84
CA SER A 89 -13.50 -1.09 24.99
C SER A 89 -15.02 -1.31 24.93
N GLU A 90 -15.80 -0.28 24.58
CA GLU A 90 -17.26 -0.38 24.42
C GLU A 90 -17.65 -1.44 23.37
N LEU A 91 -16.95 -1.45 22.24
CA LEU A 91 -17.21 -2.42 21.16
C LEU A 91 -16.89 -3.86 21.58
N LYS A 92 -15.85 -4.05 22.41
CA LYS A 92 -15.45 -5.38 22.90
C LYS A 92 -16.41 -5.94 23.96
N THR A 93 -17.11 -5.10 24.71
CA THR A 93 -18.06 -5.53 25.75
C THR A 93 -19.48 -5.77 25.22
N THR A 94 -19.78 -5.37 23.99
CA THR A 94 -21.13 -5.44 23.40
C THR A 94 -21.33 -6.67 22.49
N GLY A 95 -20.38 -7.62 22.47
CA GLY A 95 -20.50 -8.91 21.79
C GLY A 95 -20.52 -10.07 22.77
#